data_AF-A0A853FLL0-F1
#
_entry.id   AF-A0A853FLL0-F1
#
_cell.length_a   1.000
_cell.length_b   1.000
_cell.length_c   1.000
_cell.angle_alpha   90.00
_cell.angle_beta   90.00
_cell.angle_gamma   90.00
#
_symmetry.space_group_name_H-M   'P 1'
#
loop_
_entity.id
_entity.type
_entity.pdbx_description
1 polymer ?
#
loop_
_entity_poly.entity_id
_entity_poly.type
_entity_poly.pdbx_seq_one_letter_code
_entity_poly.pdbx_strand_id
1 'polypeptide(L)'
;MLLALSLLVTPPEPIAVEVTGMAPQIALAEQTARKEGWARHCAGRAGEETVLRFTLPAGWSEDRVEAALGGRAPYVSGVSFYHAGEALRATCDREPIVMRAAPTSVLLIGTMAALSPLVAVARSCGFLQAYVRDWKEGDIPGVDKPRPDFKTLDAGENTVPHYGPVICFVQMRGRKP
;
A
#
# COMPACT_ATOMS: atom_id res chain seq x y z
N MET A 1 13.50 -51.67 28.23
CA MET A 1 13.07 -50.30 28.51
C MET A 1 13.55 -49.43 27.34
N LEU A 2 12.71 -49.23 26.32
CA LEU A 2 13.04 -48.31 25.22
C LEU A 2 12.76 -46.89 25.70
N LEU A 3 13.81 -46.08 25.89
CA LEU A 3 13.67 -44.63 25.98
C LEU A 3 13.22 -44.13 24.61
N ALA A 4 11.93 -43.83 24.46
CA ALA A 4 11.44 -43.02 23.37
C ALA A 4 11.93 -41.57 23.62
N LEU A 5 13.02 -41.18 22.96
CA LEU A 5 13.43 -39.79 22.86
C LEU A 5 12.38 -39.06 22.02
N SER A 6 11.39 -38.46 22.69
CA SER A 6 10.51 -37.47 22.10
C SER A 6 11.34 -36.24 21.79
N LEU A 7 11.86 -36.16 20.56
CA LEU A 7 12.34 -34.90 20.00
C LEU A 7 11.16 -33.92 20.05
N LEU A 8 11.18 -33.04 21.05
CA LEU A 8 10.42 -31.79 21.04
C LEU A 8 10.95 -31.01 19.84
N VAL A 9 10.38 -31.26 18.67
CA VAL A 9 10.44 -30.33 17.56
C VAL A 9 9.59 -29.16 18.02
N THR A 10 10.22 -28.19 18.69
CA THR A 10 9.61 -26.87 18.83
C THR A 10 9.31 -26.40 17.41
N PRO A 11 8.04 -26.19 17.05
CA PRO A 11 7.73 -25.67 15.73
C PRO A 11 8.54 -24.37 15.56
N PRO A 12 9.17 -24.15 14.40
CA PRO A 12 9.86 -22.89 14.17
C PRO A 12 8.91 -21.75 14.53
N GLU A 13 9.38 -20.82 15.35
CA GLU A 13 8.56 -19.68 15.77
C GLU A 13 8.05 -18.97 14.51
N PRO A 14 6.77 -18.57 14.51
CA PRO A 14 6.18 -18.01 13.30
C PRO A 14 6.84 -16.68 12.96
N ILE A 15 7.27 -16.55 11.71
CA ILE A 15 7.78 -15.31 11.13
C ILE A 15 6.62 -14.30 11.10
N ALA A 16 6.88 -13.04 11.42
CA ALA A 16 5.88 -11.99 11.27
C ALA A 16 6.16 -11.16 10.01
N VAL A 17 5.09 -10.76 9.33
CA VAL A 17 5.14 -9.77 8.25
C VAL A 17 4.35 -8.56 8.68
N GLU A 18 4.91 -7.37 8.45
CA GLU A 18 4.22 -6.12 8.63
C GLU A 18 3.96 -5.48 7.26
N VAL A 19 2.72 -5.04 7.06
CA VAL A 19 2.28 -4.38 5.83
C VAL A 19 1.77 -2.99 6.18
N THR A 20 2.07 -2.03 5.31
CA THR A 20 1.58 -0.65 5.43
C THR A 20 0.79 -0.28 4.18
N GLY A 21 -0.26 0.53 4.31
CA GLY A 21 -1.03 1.03 3.18
C GLY A 21 -2.30 1.79 3.56
N MET A 22 -2.95 2.37 2.55
CA MET A 22 -4.27 3.01 2.68
C MET A 22 -5.39 1.97 2.71
N ALA A 23 -6.59 2.39 3.13
CA ALA A 23 -7.77 1.53 3.30
C ALA A 23 -8.01 0.48 2.18
N PRO A 24 -8.03 0.81 0.87
CA PRO A 24 -8.25 -0.20 -0.16
C PRO A 24 -7.13 -1.24 -0.26
N GLN A 25 -5.88 -0.84 0.01
CA GLN A 25 -4.71 -1.73 -0.01
C GLN A 25 -4.74 -2.68 1.19
N ILE A 26 -5.15 -2.15 2.34
CA ILE A 26 -5.25 -2.90 3.59
C ILE A 26 -6.38 -3.91 3.53
N ALA A 27 -7.53 -3.56 2.94
CA ALA A 27 -8.61 -4.50 2.71
C ALA A 27 -8.16 -5.71 1.87
N LEU A 28 -7.35 -5.48 0.84
CA LEU A 28 -6.74 -6.54 0.04
C LEU A 28 -5.74 -7.37 0.84
N ALA A 29 -4.90 -6.73 1.66
CA ALA A 29 -3.92 -7.42 2.50
C ALA A 29 -4.60 -8.32 3.53
N GLU A 30 -5.67 -7.84 4.17
CA GLU A 30 -6.48 -8.66 5.08
C GLU A 30 -7.20 -9.80 4.37
N GLN A 31 -7.65 -9.59 3.12
CA GLN A 31 -8.23 -10.67 2.30
C GLN A 31 -7.19 -11.75 1.98
N THR A 32 -5.98 -11.36 1.57
CA THR A 32 -4.86 -12.28 1.36
C THR A 32 -4.53 -13.01 2.66
N ALA A 33 -4.37 -12.30 3.78
CA ALA A 33 -4.09 -12.90 5.08
C ALA A 33 -5.13 -13.96 5.46
N ARG A 34 -6.43 -13.68 5.31
CA ARG A 34 -7.51 -14.66 5.55
C ARG A 34 -7.41 -15.88 4.64
N LYS A 35 -7.15 -15.67 3.34
CA LYS A 35 -7.03 -16.76 2.36
C LYS A 35 -5.83 -17.66 2.66
N GLU A 36 -4.73 -17.07 3.09
CA GLU A 36 -3.45 -17.73 3.32
C GLU A 36 -3.27 -18.22 4.78
N GLY A 37 -4.26 -17.97 5.65
CA GLY A 37 -4.28 -18.42 7.04
C GLY A 37 -3.34 -17.64 7.97
N TRP A 38 -3.01 -16.39 7.64
CA TRP A 38 -2.17 -15.53 8.48
C TRP A 38 -3.01 -14.93 9.63
N ALA A 39 -2.48 -14.96 10.85
CA ALA A 39 -3.15 -14.41 12.02
C ALA A 39 -2.74 -12.96 12.24
N ARG A 40 -3.69 -12.04 12.47
CA ARG A 40 -3.36 -10.64 12.77
C ARG A 40 -2.80 -10.53 14.20
N HIS A 41 -1.61 -9.98 14.31
CA HIS A 41 -0.90 -9.74 15.57
C HIS A 41 -1.20 -8.33 16.14
N CYS A 42 -1.00 -7.28 15.34
CA CYS A 42 -1.40 -5.92 15.71
C CYS A 42 -1.91 -5.11 14.51
N ALA A 43 -2.59 -4.01 14.83
CA ALA A 43 -2.96 -2.95 13.90
C ALA A 43 -2.59 -1.60 14.52
N GLY A 44 -2.09 -0.68 13.71
CA GLY A 44 -1.67 0.66 14.14
C GLY A 44 -1.66 1.62 12.94
N ARG A 45 -0.97 2.75 13.08
CA ARG A 45 -0.90 3.79 12.05
C ARG A 45 0.51 4.29 11.77
N ALA A 46 0.73 4.73 10.54
CA ALA A 46 1.90 5.48 10.10
C ALA A 46 1.43 6.69 9.29
N GLY A 47 1.12 7.80 9.99
CA GLY A 47 0.45 8.95 9.38
C GLY A 47 -0.92 8.58 8.81
N GLU A 48 -1.11 8.79 7.51
CA GLU A 48 -2.35 8.51 6.78
C GLU A 48 -2.59 7.01 6.55
N GLU A 49 -1.53 6.20 6.64
CA GLU A 49 -1.57 4.77 6.36
C GLU A 49 -1.88 3.95 7.62
N THR A 50 -2.47 2.78 7.39
CA THR A 50 -2.64 1.74 8.42
C THR A 50 -1.45 0.79 8.34
N VAL A 51 -1.01 0.32 9.50
CA VAL A 51 0.02 -0.70 9.64
C VAL A 51 -0.63 -1.95 10.21
N LEU A 52 -0.47 -3.10 9.55
CA LEU A 52 -0.90 -4.39 10.06
C LEU A 52 0.29 -5.32 10.21
N ARG A 53 0.40 -5.99 11.34
CA ARG A 53 1.34 -7.10 11.51
C ARG A 53 0.58 -8.41 11.53
N PHE A 54 1.05 -9.37 10.74
CA PHE A 54 0.55 -10.73 10.68
C PHE A 54 1.61 -11.72 11.13
N THR A 55 1.18 -12.75 11.84
CA THR A 55 1.93 -13.94 12.15
C THR A 55 1.67 -14.98 11.06
N LEU A 56 2.74 -15.49 10.45
CA LEU A 56 2.66 -16.44 9.35
C LEU A 56 2.58 -17.89 9.86
N PRO A 57 1.89 -18.79 9.14
CA PRO A 57 2.00 -20.22 9.38
C PRO A 57 3.44 -20.74 9.19
N ALA A 58 3.77 -21.86 9.82
CA ALA A 58 5.08 -22.50 9.63
C ALA A 58 5.33 -22.85 8.15
N GLY A 59 6.58 -22.69 7.69
CA GLY A 59 7.00 -23.02 6.33
C GLY A 59 6.71 -21.93 5.27
N TRP A 60 6.29 -20.73 5.67
CA TRP A 60 6.24 -19.58 4.78
C TRP A 60 7.64 -18.95 4.60
N SER A 61 8.02 -18.68 3.36
CA SER A 61 9.20 -17.89 3.00
C SER A 61 8.82 -16.47 2.60
N GLU A 62 9.78 -15.53 2.65
CA GLU A 62 9.58 -14.15 2.18
C GLU A 62 9.09 -14.10 0.73
N ASP A 63 9.75 -14.82 -0.18
CA ASP A 63 9.32 -14.92 -1.59
C ASP A 63 7.84 -15.32 -1.74
N ARG A 64 7.38 -16.24 -0.90
CA ARG A 64 5.98 -16.71 -0.93
C ARG A 64 5.03 -15.62 -0.43
N VAL A 65 5.42 -14.89 0.61
CA VAL A 65 4.66 -13.74 1.14
C VAL A 65 4.60 -12.62 0.10
N GLU A 66 5.73 -12.26 -0.50
CA GLU A 66 5.80 -11.26 -1.56
C GLU A 66 4.89 -11.64 -2.72
N ALA A 67 4.98 -12.88 -3.20
CA ALA A 67 4.09 -13.38 -4.25
C ALA A 67 2.61 -13.25 -3.88
N ALA A 68 2.23 -13.57 -2.64
CA ALA A 68 0.85 -13.43 -2.15
C ALA A 68 0.38 -11.96 -2.06
N LEU A 69 1.30 -11.02 -1.82
CA LEU A 69 1.06 -9.58 -1.74
C LEU A 69 1.21 -8.84 -3.09
N GLY A 70 1.27 -9.57 -4.21
CA GLY A 70 1.33 -8.99 -5.57
C GLY A 70 2.69 -9.11 -6.26
N GLY A 71 3.65 -9.80 -5.64
CA GLY A 71 4.98 -10.07 -6.18
C GLY A 71 5.76 -8.77 -6.40
N ARG A 72 6.37 -8.65 -7.58
CA ARG A 72 7.20 -7.48 -7.98
C ARG A 72 6.42 -6.17 -8.09
N ALA A 73 5.09 -6.21 -8.04
CA ALA A 73 4.22 -5.03 -8.01
C ALA A 73 3.27 -5.14 -6.81
N PRO A 74 3.80 -4.97 -5.57
CA PRO A 74 2.99 -5.09 -4.37
C PRO A 74 1.89 -4.03 -4.39
N TYR A 75 0.71 -4.43 -3.93
CA TYR A 75 -0.44 -3.51 -3.86
C TYR A 75 -0.52 -2.74 -2.55
N VAL A 76 0.42 -2.99 -1.64
CA VAL A 76 0.62 -2.28 -0.37
C VAL A 76 1.81 -1.34 -0.50
N SER A 77 1.85 -0.27 0.29
CA SER A 77 2.92 0.73 0.21
C SER A 77 4.24 0.23 0.80
N GLY A 78 4.19 -0.68 1.78
CA GLY A 78 5.37 -1.26 2.40
C GLY A 78 5.14 -2.66 2.94
N VAL A 79 6.20 -3.46 2.93
CA VAL A 79 6.28 -4.78 3.55
C VAL A 79 7.59 -4.85 4.36
N SER A 80 7.54 -5.43 5.55
CA SER A 80 8.72 -5.70 6.39
C SER A 80 8.60 -7.08 7.01
N PHE A 81 9.71 -7.81 7.07
CA PHE A 81 9.76 -9.15 7.64
C PHE A 81 10.45 -9.12 9.00
N TYR A 82 10.00 -9.98 9.90
CA TYR A 82 10.58 -10.19 11.22
C TYR A 82 10.85 -11.66 11.44
N HIS A 83 12.09 -12.01 11.71
CA HIS A 83 12.53 -13.40 11.86
C HIS A 83 12.39 -13.92 13.29
N ALA A 84 12.46 -15.25 13.44
CA ALA A 84 12.43 -15.91 14.75
C ALA A 84 13.54 -15.37 15.66
N GLY A 85 13.19 -15.06 16.91
CA GLY A 85 14.08 -14.44 17.88
C GLY A 85 14.22 -12.91 17.80
N GLU A 86 13.61 -12.25 16.80
CA GLU A 86 13.56 -10.79 16.78
C GLU A 86 12.49 -10.26 17.75
N ALA A 87 12.89 -9.28 18.57
CA ALA A 87 11.96 -8.63 19.49
C ALA A 87 10.98 -7.75 18.70
N LEU A 88 9.74 -8.21 18.56
CA LEU A 88 8.67 -7.44 17.96
C LEU A 88 8.31 -6.24 18.85
N ARG A 89 8.11 -5.08 18.23
CA ARG A 89 7.57 -3.91 18.95
C ARG A 89 6.16 -4.22 19.45
N ALA A 90 5.83 -3.78 20.66
CA ALA A 90 4.50 -4.02 21.25
C ALA A 90 3.36 -3.39 20.43
N THR A 91 3.63 -2.29 19.71
CA THR A 91 2.65 -1.62 18.85
C THR A 91 3.10 -1.63 17.38
N CYS A 92 2.10 -1.44 16.52
CA CYS A 92 2.26 -1.25 15.08
C CYS A 92 2.34 0.25 14.71
N ASP A 93 2.26 1.16 15.68
CA ASP A 93 2.31 2.60 15.41
C ASP A 93 3.72 3.04 15.05
N ARG A 94 3.82 3.89 14.01
CA ARG A 94 5.08 4.43 13.48
C ARG A 94 4.94 5.92 13.25
N GLU A 95 6.10 6.59 13.22
CA GLU A 95 6.14 7.97 12.74
C GLU A 95 5.71 8.04 11.26
N PRO A 96 4.97 9.08 10.88
CA PRO A 96 4.59 9.30 9.49
C PRO A 96 5.80 9.58 8.61
N ILE A 97 5.75 9.13 7.35
CA ILE A 97 6.72 9.57 6.34
C ILE A 97 6.42 11.04 5.99
N VAL A 98 7.42 11.90 6.14
CA VAL A 98 7.30 13.34 5.84
C VAL A 98 7.84 13.60 4.44
N MET A 99 6.97 14.00 3.51
CA MET A 99 7.39 14.48 2.19
C MET A 99 7.60 15.99 2.19
N ARG A 100 8.63 16.44 1.46
CA ARG A 100 8.86 17.85 1.12
C ARG A 100 8.97 17.97 -0.39
N ALA A 101 7.95 18.51 -1.04
CA ALA A 101 7.92 18.75 -2.47
C ALA A 101 7.16 20.06 -2.75
N ALA A 102 7.27 20.57 -3.98
CA ALA A 102 6.49 21.73 -4.41
C ALA A 102 4.99 21.39 -4.44
N PRO A 103 4.11 22.32 -4.01
CA PRO A 103 2.67 22.09 -3.98
C PRO A 103 2.15 21.74 -5.38
N THR A 104 1.38 20.66 -5.49
CA THR A 104 0.67 20.28 -6.72
C THR A 104 -0.65 19.62 -6.36
N SER A 105 -1.68 19.78 -7.19
CA SER A 105 -2.94 19.03 -7.10
C SER A 105 -3.05 17.97 -8.19
N VAL A 106 -2.10 17.92 -9.12
CA VAL A 106 -2.18 17.06 -10.29
C VAL A 106 -1.71 15.66 -9.96
N LEU A 107 -2.60 14.69 -10.13
CA LEU A 107 -2.30 13.26 -9.94
C LEU A 107 -1.81 12.61 -11.22
N LEU A 108 -2.45 12.93 -12.35
CA LEU A 108 -2.22 12.29 -13.63
C LEU A 108 -2.71 13.16 -14.79
N ILE A 109 -2.12 12.97 -15.97
CA ILE A 109 -2.54 13.61 -17.21
C ILE A 109 -2.67 12.54 -18.29
N GLY A 110 -3.73 12.64 -19.10
CA GLY A 110 -4.08 11.63 -20.09
C GLY A 110 -5.39 11.93 -20.80
N THR A 111 -5.89 11.00 -21.61
CA THR A 111 -7.18 11.15 -22.27
C THR A 111 -8.33 10.97 -21.28
N MET A 112 -9.51 11.52 -21.60
CA MET A 112 -10.72 11.33 -20.78
C MET A 112 -11.01 9.83 -20.54
N ALA A 113 -10.86 8.99 -21.57
CA ALA A 113 -11.09 7.54 -21.47
C ALA A 113 -10.11 6.85 -20.51
N ALA A 114 -8.84 7.30 -20.46
CA ALA A 114 -7.84 6.76 -19.54
C ALA A 114 -8.04 7.26 -18.10
N LEU A 115 -8.48 8.51 -17.92
CA LEU A 115 -8.56 9.14 -16.60
C LEU A 115 -9.89 8.90 -15.88
N SER A 116 -11.02 8.81 -16.61
CA SER A 116 -12.34 8.67 -15.98
C SER A 116 -12.45 7.47 -15.02
N PRO A 117 -11.92 6.28 -15.35
CA PRO A 117 -11.94 5.14 -14.42
C PRO A 117 -11.10 5.36 -13.16
N LEU A 118 -10.07 6.22 -13.24
CA LEU A 118 -9.12 6.45 -12.15
C LEU A 118 -9.65 7.43 -11.09
N VAL A 119 -10.72 8.17 -11.36
CA VAL A 119 -11.36 9.06 -10.37
C VAL A 119 -11.83 8.26 -9.15
N ALA A 120 -12.47 7.11 -9.37
CA ALA A 120 -12.93 6.25 -8.28
C ALA A 120 -11.76 5.70 -7.46
N VAL A 121 -10.63 5.40 -8.11
CA VAL A 121 -9.41 4.93 -7.45
C VAL A 121 -8.77 6.05 -6.62
N ALA A 122 -8.67 7.26 -7.16
CA ALA A 122 -8.15 8.41 -6.42
C ALA A 122 -8.97 8.68 -5.15
N ARG A 123 -10.31 8.65 -5.27
CA ARG A 123 -11.21 8.85 -4.13
C ARG A 123 -11.10 7.73 -3.10
N SER A 124 -10.98 6.47 -3.51
CA SER A 124 -10.79 5.36 -2.56
C SER A 124 -9.44 5.42 -1.84
N CYS A 125 -8.44 6.07 -2.45
CA CYS A 125 -7.13 6.32 -1.85
C CYS A 125 -7.08 7.57 -0.95
N GLY A 126 -8.15 8.36 -0.83
CA GLY A 126 -8.23 9.50 0.10
C GLY A 126 -8.42 10.86 -0.57
N PHE A 127 -8.23 10.99 -1.89
CA PHE A 127 -8.48 12.23 -2.63
C PHE A 127 -9.96 12.37 -2.96
N LEU A 128 -10.78 12.64 -1.94
CA LEU A 128 -12.25 12.64 -2.07
C LEU A 128 -12.76 13.67 -3.08
N GLN A 129 -12.02 14.76 -3.27
CA GLN A 129 -12.35 15.82 -4.21
C GLN A 129 -11.87 15.53 -5.64
N ALA A 130 -11.24 14.37 -5.90
CA ALA A 130 -10.64 14.11 -7.20
C ALA A 130 -11.65 14.19 -8.35
N TYR A 131 -11.24 14.82 -9.45
CA TYR A 131 -12.06 15.08 -10.64
C TYR A 131 -11.21 15.22 -11.91
N VAL A 132 -11.83 15.02 -13.06
CA VAL A 132 -11.17 15.26 -14.36
C VAL A 132 -11.57 16.64 -14.87
N ARG A 133 -10.58 17.43 -15.26
CA ARG A 133 -10.75 18.75 -15.87
C ARG A 133 -9.90 18.93 -17.10
N ASP A 134 -10.13 20.01 -17.82
CA ASP A 134 -9.25 20.43 -18.90
C ASP A 134 -7.83 20.66 -18.37
N TRP A 135 -6.85 20.22 -19.17
CA TRP A 135 -5.44 20.49 -18.90
C TRP A 135 -5.20 22.00 -18.97
N LYS A 136 -4.50 22.53 -17.96
CA LYS A 136 -4.08 23.94 -17.87
C LYS A 136 -2.56 24.05 -17.85
N GLU A 137 -2.06 25.20 -18.28
CA GLU A 137 -0.65 25.55 -18.12
C GLU A 137 -0.21 25.39 -16.66
N GLY A 138 0.97 24.79 -16.43
CA GLY A 138 1.48 24.48 -15.09
C GLY A 138 1.08 23.12 -14.52
N ASP A 139 0.13 22.39 -15.13
CA ASP A 139 -0.18 21.03 -14.68
C ASP A 139 0.98 20.04 -14.96
N ILE A 140 1.83 20.34 -15.96
CA ILE A 140 3.08 19.63 -16.24
C ILE A 140 4.23 20.63 -16.09
N PRO A 141 5.22 20.37 -15.24
CA PRO A 141 6.41 21.20 -15.15
C PRO A 141 7.11 21.32 -16.51
N GLY A 142 7.30 22.56 -16.99
CA GLY A 142 8.01 22.86 -18.23
C GLY A 142 7.22 22.63 -19.53
N VAL A 143 5.90 22.48 -19.45
CA VAL A 143 5.04 22.40 -20.65
C VAL A 143 4.00 23.51 -20.64
N ASP A 144 4.17 24.44 -21.58
CA ASP A 144 3.45 25.72 -21.57
C ASP A 144 2.21 25.73 -22.49
N LYS A 145 1.97 24.64 -23.23
CA LYS A 145 0.86 24.55 -24.19
C LYS A 145 -0.03 23.34 -23.92
N PRO A 146 -1.26 23.57 -23.41
CA PRO A 146 -2.25 22.52 -23.29
C PRO A 146 -2.59 21.90 -24.64
N ARG A 147 -2.70 20.58 -24.66
CA ARG A 147 -3.21 19.81 -25.80
C ARG A 147 -4.70 19.50 -25.59
N PRO A 148 -5.57 19.77 -26.58
CA PRO A 148 -7.03 19.62 -26.43
C PRO A 148 -7.49 18.19 -26.11
N ASP A 149 -6.72 17.19 -26.53
CA ASP A 149 -7.00 15.76 -26.34
C ASP A 149 -6.64 15.25 -24.94
N PHE A 150 -5.86 16.02 -24.18
CA PHE A 150 -5.43 15.68 -22.83
C PHE A 150 -6.25 16.43 -21.79
N LYS A 151 -6.52 15.71 -20.70
CA LYS A 151 -7.19 16.18 -19.49
C LYS A 151 -6.27 15.94 -18.30
N THR A 152 -6.61 16.57 -17.19
CA THR A 152 -5.92 16.43 -15.91
C THR A 152 -6.84 15.74 -14.93
N LEU A 153 -6.35 14.69 -14.28
CA LEU A 153 -6.94 14.15 -13.05
C LEU A 153 -6.35 14.94 -11.90
N ASP A 154 -7.16 15.84 -11.36
CA ASP A 154 -6.82 16.74 -10.27
C ASP A 154 -7.37 16.16 -8.97
N ALA A 155 -6.59 16.20 -7.88
CA ALA A 155 -7.00 15.75 -6.56
C ALA A 155 -8.04 16.69 -5.92
N GLY A 156 -8.12 17.95 -6.38
CA GLY A 156 -8.91 19.02 -5.75
C GLY A 156 -8.21 19.69 -4.57
N GLU A 157 -7.13 19.10 -4.07
CA GLU A 157 -6.35 19.57 -2.94
C GLU A 157 -4.84 19.44 -3.21
N ASN A 158 -4.02 20.08 -2.37
CA ASN A 158 -2.57 19.95 -2.48
C ASN A 158 -2.14 18.54 -2.06
N THR A 159 -1.49 17.78 -2.95
CA THR A 159 -1.09 16.38 -2.75
C THR A 159 0.24 16.21 -2.02
N VAL A 160 1.02 17.28 -1.84
CA VAL A 160 2.33 17.22 -1.14
C VAL A 160 2.28 16.62 0.26
N PRO A 161 1.34 16.98 1.15
CA PRO A 161 1.27 16.38 2.48
C PRO A 161 0.72 14.94 2.46
N HIS A 162 0.24 14.45 1.30
CA HIS A 162 -0.53 13.22 1.19
C HIS A 162 0.28 12.03 0.66
N TYR A 163 1.34 11.63 1.38
CA TYR A 163 2.21 10.52 0.95
C TYR A 163 1.44 9.22 0.73
N GLY A 164 0.66 8.79 1.73
CA GLY A 164 -0.09 7.53 1.69
C GLY A 164 -1.10 7.50 0.54
N PRO A 165 -1.97 8.51 0.39
CA PRO A 165 -2.89 8.63 -0.74
C PRO A 165 -2.20 8.60 -2.12
N VAL A 166 -1.07 9.29 -2.30
CA VAL A 166 -0.33 9.26 -3.58
C VAL A 166 0.18 7.86 -3.89
N ILE A 167 0.83 7.18 -2.94
CA ILE A 167 1.33 5.81 -3.13
C ILE A 167 0.19 4.84 -3.44
N CYS A 168 -0.90 4.93 -2.67
CA CYS A 168 -2.10 4.13 -2.92
C CYS A 168 -2.60 4.33 -4.35
N PHE A 169 -2.75 5.58 -4.80
CA PHE A 169 -3.25 5.87 -6.13
C PHE A 169 -2.36 5.27 -7.23
N VAL A 170 -1.04 5.42 -7.09
CA VAL A 170 -0.05 4.89 -8.05
C VAL A 170 -0.06 3.36 -8.11
N GLN A 171 -0.22 2.68 -6.97
CA GLN A 171 -0.25 1.22 -6.93
C GLN A 171 -1.60 0.65 -7.38
N MET A 172 -2.71 1.30 -7.01
CA MET A 172 -4.05 0.83 -7.34
C MET A 172 -4.46 1.11 -8.79
N ARG A 173 -3.99 2.20 -9.43
CA ARG A 173 -4.31 2.50 -10.84
C ARG A 173 -3.82 1.42 -11.83
N GLY A 174 -2.77 0.68 -11.47
CA GLY A 174 -2.22 -0.40 -12.29
C GLY A 174 -3.03 -1.69 -12.20
N ARG A 175 -3.96 -1.79 -11.25
CA ARG A 175 -4.83 -2.94 -11.08
C ARG A 175 -6.16 -2.67 -11.78
N LYS A 176 -6.45 -3.46 -12.82
CA LYS A 176 -7.81 -3.55 -13.35
C LYS A 176 -8.70 -4.13 -12.23
N PRO A 177 -9.84 -3.52 -11.89
CA PRO A 177 -10.83 -4.16 -11.03
C PRO A 177 -11.33 -5.48 -11.62
#